data_AF-A0A421E1Z4-F1
#
_entry.id   AF-A0A421E1Z4-F1
#
_cell.length_a   1.000
_cell.length_b   1.000
_cell.length_c   1.000
_cell.angle_alpha   90.00
_cell.angle_beta   90.00
_cell.angle_gamma   90.00
#
_symmetry.space_group_name_H-M   'P 1'
#
loop_
_entity.id
_entity.type
_entity.pdbx_description
1 polymer ?
#
loop_
_entity_poly.entity_id
_entity_poly.type
_entity_poly.pdbx_seq_one_letter_code
_entity_poly.pdbx_strand_id
1 'polypeptide(L)'
;MSNLSPAEYADRGFPLDWDELQEKTLKRDDFRCRECGRQTELFVLFDEHPHEREDGFQVSNLITLCVTHAPDAAQMNETAITESFRDEWVQERLERQS
;
A
#
# COMPACT_ATOMS: atom_id res chain seq x y z
N MET A 1 -17.36 -0.53 -2.99
CA MET A 1 -16.51 0.11 -4.00
C MET A 1 -15.71 -0.99 -4.65
N SER A 2 -15.53 -0.95 -5.98
CA SER A 2 -15.02 -2.09 -6.74
C SER A 2 -13.52 -2.27 -6.50
N ASN A 3 -13.16 -3.27 -5.69
CA ASN A 3 -11.83 -3.86 -5.74
C ASN A 3 -11.66 -4.40 -7.17
N LEU A 4 -10.55 -4.06 -7.83
CA LEU A 4 -10.19 -4.69 -9.09
C LEU A 4 -10.12 -6.20 -8.83
N SER A 5 -10.67 -6.99 -9.74
CA SER A 5 -10.52 -8.43 -9.67
C SER A 5 -9.04 -8.82 -9.83
N PRO A 6 -8.59 -9.96 -9.29
CA PRO A 6 -7.21 -10.43 -9.47
C PRO A 6 -6.75 -10.46 -10.94
N ALA A 7 -7.67 -10.73 -11.87
CA ALA A 7 -7.39 -10.71 -13.31
C ALA A 7 -7.10 -9.30 -13.85
N GLU A 8 -7.76 -8.27 -13.32
CA GLU A 8 -7.52 -6.87 -13.69
C GLU A 8 -6.19 -6.35 -13.11
N TYR A 9 -5.73 -6.88 -11.98
CA TYR A 9 -4.37 -6.60 -11.48
C TYR A 9 -3.30 -7.22 -12.38
N ALA A 10 -3.47 -8.48 -12.77
CA ALA A 10 -2.53 -9.17 -13.66
C ALA A 10 -2.40 -8.48 -15.04
N ASP A 11 -3.51 -7.99 -15.61
CA ASP A 11 -3.51 -7.26 -16.89
C ASP A 11 -2.72 -5.94 -16.81
N ARG A 12 -2.65 -5.34 -15.62
CA ARG A 12 -1.89 -4.12 -15.34
C ARG A 12 -0.44 -4.39 -14.90
N GLY A 13 0.01 -5.64 -14.93
CA GLY A 13 1.36 -6.05 -14.56
C GLY A 13 1.62 -6.16 -13.07
N PHE A 14 0.56 -6.12 -12.24
CA PHE A 14 0.63 -6.38 -10.81
C PHE A 14 0.47 -7.88 -10.52
N PRO A 15 1.02 -8.37 -9.39
CA PRO A 15 0.85 -9.77 -9.00
C PRO A 15 -0.59 -10.02 -8.53
N LEU A 16 -1.04 -11.28 -8.59
CA LEU A 16 -2.41 -11.65 -8.20
C LEU A 16 -2.68 -11.38 -6.70
N ASP A 17 -1.63 -11.40 -5.89
CA ASP A 17 -1.63 -11.11 -4.45
C ASP A 17 -1.32 -9.64 -4.13
N TRP A 18 -1.50 -8.71 -5.10
CA TRP A 18 -1.18 -7.30 -4.90
C TRP A 18 -1.91 -6.68 -3.70
N ASP A 19 -3.20 -6.95 -3.51
CA ASP A 19 -3.95 -6.46 -2.34
C ASP A 19 -3.30 -6.92 -1.02
N GLU A 20 -2.84 -8.18 -0.95
CA GLU A 20 -2.17 -8.74 0.24
C GLU A 20 -0.80 -8.08 0.47
N LEU A 21 -0.04 -7.81 -0.58
CA LEU A 21 1.24 -7.11 -0.50
C LEU A 21 1.07 -5.67 -0.05
N GLN A 22 0.05 -4.97 -0.56
CA GLN A 22 -0.29 -3.61 -0.14
C GLN A 22 -0.66 -3.58 1.35
N GLU A 23 -1.52 -4.50 1.79
CA GLU A 23 -1.91 -4.64 3.19
C GLU A 23 -0.70 -4.89 4.10
N LYS A 24 0.17 -5.84 3.75
CA LYS A 24 1.38 -6.13 4.54
C LYS A 24 2.32 -4.94 4.61
N THR A 25 2.46 -4.19 3.51
CA THR A 25 3.32 -3.00 3.45
C THR A 25 2.78 -1.88 4.34
N LEU A 26 1.48 -1.61 4.29
CA LEU A 26 0.86 -0.63 5.20
C LEU A 26 1.00 -1.02 6.66
N LYS A 27 0.78 -2.30 6.99
CA LYS A 27 0.92 -2.82 8.36
C LYS A 27 2.35 -2.66 8.86
N ARG A 28 3.36 -2.95 8.00
CA ARG A 28 4.78 -2.71 8.29
C ARG A 28 5.04 -1.24 8.62
N ASP A 29 4.41 -0.33 7.89
CA ASP A 29 4.62 1.12 8.00
C ASP A 29 3.70 1.81 9.02
N ASP A 30 2.97 1.04 9.85
CA ASP A 30 1.99 1.57 10.82
C ASP A 30 0.96 2.52 10.19
N PHE A 31 0.59 2.27 8.92
CA PHE A 31 -0.29 3.11 8.12
C PHE A 31 0.19 4.57 8.09
N ARG A 32 1.50 4.78 7.90
CA ARG A 32 2.12 6.11 7.80
C ARG A 32 2.94 6.23 6.53
N CYS A 33 2.91 7.41 5.95
CA CYS A 33 3.85 7.81 4.91
C CYS A 33 5.27 7.76 5.48
N ARG A 34 6.17 7.05 4.79
CA ARG A 34 7.57 6.90 5.21
C ARG A 34 8.33 8.22 5.27
N GLU A 35 7.99 9.18 4.38
CA GLU A 35 8.68 10.48 4.29
C GLU A 35 8.22 11.49 5.35
N CYS A 36 6.92 11.55 5.66
CA CYS A 36 6.37 12.62 6.50
C CYS A 36 5.50 12.16 7.67
N GLY A 37 5.24 10.86 7.81
CA GLY A 37 4.47 10.29 8.90
C GLY A 37 2.95 10.53 8.83
N ARG A 38 2.44 11.16 7.77
CA ARG A 38 0.98 11.35 7.57
C ARG A 38 0.28 10.01 7.39
N GLN A 39 -0.99 9.94 7.78
CA GLN A 39 -1.79 8.70 7.79
C GLN A 39 -3.01 8.75 6.86
N THR A 40 -3.03 9.71 5.94
CA THR A 40 -4.16 9.96 5.03
C THR A 40 -3.68 9.88 3.59
N GLU A 41 -4.57 9.41 2.71
CA GLU A 41 -4.31 9.31 1.26
C GLU A 41 -2.98 8.59 0.97
N LEU A 42 -2.88 7.36 1.48
CA LEU A 42 -1.68 6.54 1.38
C LEU A 42 -1.73 5.65 0.14
N PHE A 43 -0.56 5.50 -0.47
CA PHE A 43 -0.29 4.68 -1.64
C PHE A 43 0.87 3.75 -1.31
N VAL A 44 0.80 2.52 -1.83
CA VAL A 44 1.89 1.56 -1.77
C VAL A 44 2.50 1.45 -3.15
N LEU A 45 3.80 1.75 -3.25
CA LEU A 45 4.52 1.86 -4.51
C LEU A 45 5.80 1.03 -4.45
N PHE A 46 6.41 0.76 -5.61
CA PHE A 46 7.77 0.26 -5.62
C PHE A 46 8.74 1.30 -5.10
N ASP A 47 9.64 0.86 -4.22
CA ASP A 47 10.80 1.64 -3.86
C ASP A 47 11.73 1.69 -5.09
N GLU A 48 12.09 2.90 -5.55
CA GLU A 48 12.85 3.08 -6.80
C GLU A 48 14.32 2.63 -6.70
N HIS A 49 14.73 2.02 -5.59
CA HIS A 49 16.09 1.55 -5.40
C HIS A 49 16.43 0.44 -6.41
N PRO A 50 17.39 0.68 -7.33
CA PRO A 50 17.59 -0.12 -8.54
C PRO A 50 18.14 -1.54 -8.29
N HIS A 51 18.50 -1.89 -7.06
CA HIS A 51 19.11 -3.17 -6.73
C HIS A 51 18.12 -4.28 -6.36
N GLU A 52 16.83 -3.96 -6.15
CA GLU A 52 15.84 -4.92 -5.64
C GLU A 52 14.74 -5.28 -6.65
N ARG A 53 14.77 -4.69 -7.87
CA ARG A 53 13.80 -5.03 -8.93
C ARG A 53 13.90 -6.47 -9.42
N GLU A 54 15.04 -7.13 -9.24
CA GLU A 54 15.21 -8.54 -9.63
C GLU A 54 14.36 -9.50 -8.77
N ASP A 55 14.02 -9.11 -7.54
CA ASP A 55 13.26 -9.93 -6.60
C ASP A 55 11.73 -9.78 -6.72
N GLY A 56 11.27 -8.90 -7.62
CA GLY A 56 9.87 -8.68 -7.93
C GLY A 56 9.09 -7.93 -6.84
N PHE A 57 7.78 -8.15 -6.81
CA PHE A 57 6.86 -7.54 -5.86
C PHE A 57 6.98 -8.24 -4.49
N GLN A 58 7.74 -7.65 -3.57
CA GLN A 58 7.87 -8.09 -2.19
C GLN A 58 7.68 -6.94 -1.24
N VAL A 59 7.16 -7.20 -0.04
CA VAL A 59 6.92 -6.17 0.97
C VAL A 59 8.16 -5.32 1.27
N SER A 60 9.37 -5.90 1.25
CA SER A 60 10.64 -5.15 1.43
C SER A 60 10.86 -4.08 0.37
N ASN A 61 10.43 -4.35 -0.87
CA ASN A 61 10.67 -3.52 -2.05
C ASN A 61 9.53 -2.53 -2.29
N LEU A 62 8.57 -2.47 -1.36
CA LEU A 62 7.42 -1.57 -1.42
C LEU A 62 7.53 -0.49 -0.34
N ILE A 63 7.03 0.70 -0.65
CA ILE A 63 7.04 1.88 0.21
C ILE A 63 5.64 2.49 0.33
N THR A 64 5.25 2.86 1.55
CA THR A 64 4.03 3.65 1.80
C THR A 64 4.32 5.16 1.69
N LEU A 65 3.67 5.85 0.76
CA LEU A 65 3.77 7.31 0.58
C LEU A 65 2.39 7.97 0.61
N CYS A 66 2.33 9.23 1.02
CA CYS A 66 1.08 10.01 0.91
C CYS A 66 1.00 10.74 -0.44
N VAL A 67 -0.19 11.22 -0.80
CA VAL A 67 -0.44 12.01 -2.02
C VAL A 67 0.56 13.14 -2.28
N THR A 68 1.09 13.78 -1.24
CA THR A 68 2.08 14.86 -1.38
C THR A 68 3.44 14.35 -1.85
N HIS A 69 3.84 13.15 -1.42
CA HIS A 69 5.12 12.53 -1.78
C HIS A 69 5.00 11.54 -2.94
N ALA A 70 3.79 11.20 -3.34
CA ALA A 70 3.47 10.38 -4.51
C ALA A 70 2.36 11.02 -5.37
N PRO A 71 2.58 12.23 -5.92
CA PRO A 71 1.55 12.95 -6.67
C PRO A 71 1.15 12.24 -7.98
N ASP A 72 2.06 11.44 -8.55
CA ASP A 72 1.79 10.69 -9.78
C ASP A 72 0.91 9.47 -9.53
N ALA A 73 1.08 8.79 -8.39
CA ALA A 73 0.21 7.68 -7.97
C ALA A 73 -1.25 8.13 -7.80
N ALA A 74 -1.43 9.34 -7.25
CA ALA A 74 -2.76 9.96 -7.12
C ALA A 74 -3.39 10.31 -8.49
N GLN A 75 -2.58 10.67 -9.49
CA GLN A 75 -3.06 10.93 -10.86
C GLN A 75 -3.40 9.64 -11.61
N MET A 76 -2.70 8.53 -11.32
CA MET A 76 -2.93 7.22 -11.95
C MET A 76 -4.17 6.50 -11.42
N ASN A 77 -4.92 7.13 -10.49
CA ASN A 77 -6.09 6.57 -9.84
C ASN A 77 -5.79 5.18 -9.24
N GLU A 78 -4.54 4.96 -8.83
CA GLU A 78 -4.16 3.80 -8.04
C GLU A 78 -4.85 3.94 -6.70
N THR A 79 -5.56 2.90 -6.27
CA THR A 79 -6.53 2.97 -5.19
C THR A 79 -5.88 3.53 -3.93
N ALA A 80 -6.19 4.78 -3.60
CA ALA A 80 -5.80 5.36 -2.31
C ALA A 80 -6.43 4.48 -1.22
N ILE A 81 -5.61 4.00 -0.30
CA ILE A 81 -6.10 3.10 0.74
C ILE A 81 -6.98 3.93 1.68
N THR A 82 -8.25 3.53 1.79
CA THR A 82 -9.28 4.30 2.48
C THR A 82 -9.17 4.18 3.99
N GLU A 83 -9.63 5.22 4.71
CA GLU A 83 -9.65 5.30 6.18
C GLU A 83 -10.34 4.08 6.84
N SER A 84 -11.30 3.44 6.16
CA SER A 84 -12.01 2.24 6.66
C SER A 84 -11.09 1.05 6.94
N PHE A 85 -10.09 0.80 6.07
CA PHE A 85 -9.18 -0.32 6.24
C PHE A 85 -8.21 -0.10 7.42
N ARG A 86 -7.81 1.15 7.63
CA ARG A 86 -7.03 1.55 8.79
C ARG A 86 -7.82 1.35 10.09
N ASP A 87 -9.08 1.77 10.11
CA ASP A 87 -9.92 1.69 11.30
C ASP A 87 -10.13 0.24 11.76
N GLU A 88 -10.41 -0.69 10.83
CA GLU A 88 -10.52 -2.12 11.13
C GLU A 88 -9.22 -2.67 11.76
N TRP A 89 -8.06 -2.37 11.19
CA TRP A 89 -6.79 -2.83 11.74
C TRP A 89 -6.45 -2.20 13.10
N VAL A 90 -6.75 -0.91 13.30
CA VAL A 90 -6.55 -0.23 14.58
C VAL A 90 -7.41 -0.89 15.67
N GLN A 91 -8.66 -1.25 15.35
CA GLN A 91 -9.52 -2.00 16.28
C GLN A 91 -8.93 -3.36 16.63
N GLU A 92 -8.55 -4.18 15.63
CA GLU A 92 -7.92 -5.49 15.89
C GLU A 92 -6.66 -5.38 16.77
N ARG A 93 -5.84 -4.34 16.57
CA ARG A 93 -4.63 -4.12 17.36
C ARG A 93 -4.92 -3.69 18.79
N LEU A 94 -5.98 -2.91 19.03
CA LEU A 94 -6.42 -2.53 20.36
C LEU A 94 -6.96 -3.73 21.13
N GLU A 95 -7.75 -4.60 20.48
CA GLU A 95 -8.29 -5.83 21.07
C GLU A 95 -7.20 -6.85 21.45
N ARG A 96 -6.11 -6.93 20.67
CA ARG A 96 -4.98 -7.83 20.98
C ARG A 96 -4.08 -7.35 22.13
N GLN A 97 -4.28 -6.13 22.63
CA GLN A 97 -3.53 -5.55 23.75
C GLN A 97 -4.34 -5.45 25.05
N SER A 98 -5.63 -5.79 25.04
CA SER A 98 -6.49 -5.90 26.23
C SER A 98 -6.51 -7.32 26.80
#